data_AF-A0A523AFM7-F1
#
_entry.id   AF-A0A523AFM7-F1
#
_cell.length_a   1.000
_cell.length_b   1.000
_cell.length_c   1.000
_cell.angle_alpha   90.00
_cell.angle_beta   90.00
_cell.angle_gamma   90.00
#
_symmetry.space_group_name_H-M   'P 1'
#
loop_
_entity.id
_entity.type
_entity.pdbx_description
1 polymer ?
#
loop_
_entity_poly.entity_id
_entity_poly.type
_entity_poly.pdbx_seq_one_letter_code
_entity_poly.pdbx_strand_id
1 'polypeptide(L)'
;CEADLIAIGCPHCSKEELMQILKLLNGRKVKRELWIFTSRFVASESRKIVEELEKLGAKVFRDTCMVVSPITEKFSCVMVNSGKALEYLPKKRKVEVAFGSLEDCIRMAIS
;
A
#
# COMPACT_ATOMS: atom_id res chain seq x y z
N CYS A 1 -16.29 -4.92 0.31
CA CYS A 1 -16.06 -4.72 -1.12
C CYS A 1 -14.87 -5.54 -1.59
N GLU A 2 -14.76 -5.78 -2.90
CA GLU A 2 -13.57 -6.34 -3.53
C GLU A 2 -12.62 -5.19 -3.88
N ALA A 3 -11.43 -5.16 -3.28
CA ALA A 3 -10.54 -4.01 -3.38
C ALA A 3 -9.83 -3.95 -4.74
N ASP A 4 -9.89 -2.80 -5.40
CA ASP A 4 -9.16 -2.50 -6.64
C ASP A 4 -7.86 -1.73 -6.37
N LEU A 5 -7.74 -1.09 -5.19
CA LEU A 5 -6.51 -0.53 -4.64
C LEU A 5 -6.17 -1.13 -3.27
N ILE A 6 -4.90 -1.49 -3.07
CA ILE A 6 -4.33 -1.86 -1.78
C ILE A 6 -3.33 -0.77 -1.40
N ALA A 7 -3.56 -0.09 -0.28
CA ALA A 7 -2.73 1.02 0.18
C ALA A 7 -2.15 0.73 1.58
N ILE A 8 -0.83 0.59 1.65
CA ILE A 8 -0.09 0.18 2.85
C ILE A 8 0.86 1.30 3.29
N GLY A 9 1.02 1.49 4.60
CA GLY A 9 1.98 2.45 5.16
C GLY A 9 1.37 3.78 5.57
N CYS A 10 0.34 3.76 6.42
CA CYS A 10 -0.19 4.95 7.10
C CYS A 10 0.21 4.92 8.58
N PRO A 11 1.16 5.74 9.06
CA PRO A 11 1.73 6.93 8.40
C PRO A 11 2.82 6.67 7.35
N HIS A 12 3.74 5.72 7.58
CA HIS A 12 4.81 5.30 6.64
C HIS A 12 5.29 3.89 7.00
N CYS A 13 5.64 3.08 6.00
CA CYS A 13 6.29 1.79 6.21
C CYS A 13 7.74 1.93 6.68
N SER A 14 8.15 1.09 7.63
CA SER A 14 9.55 0.88 7.98
C SER A 14 10.28 0.03 6.94
N LYS A 15 11.61 -0.08 7.07
CA LYS A 15 12.43 -0.96 6.24
C LYS A 15 12.03 -2.43 6.41
N GLU A 16 11.71 -2.85 7.62
CA GLU A 16 11.27 -4.21 7.96
C GLU A 16 9.95 -4.54 7.29
N GLU A 17 8.99 -3.60 7.30
CA GLU A 17 7.71 -3.77 6.60
C GLU A 17 7.90 -3.88 5.08
N LEU A 18 8.79 -3.07 4.49
CA LEU A 18 9.13 -3.20 3.06
C LEU A 18 9.72 -4.58 2.73
N MET A 19 10.61 -5.10 3.57
CA MET A 19 11.16 -6.45 3.41
C MET A 19 10.08 -7.53 3.57
N GLN A 20 9.17 -7.37 4.53
CA GLN A 20 8.06 -8.29 4.74
C GLN A 20 7.12 -8.31 3.54
N ILE A 21 6.76 -7.15 2.98
CA ILE A 21 5.95 -7.05 1.77
C ILE A 21 6.61 -7.78 0.61
N LEU A 22 7.90 -7.52 0.37
CA LEU A 22 8.66 -8.16 -0.70
C LEU A 22 8.69 -9.69 -0.54
N LYS A 23 8.90 -10.17 0.69
CA LYS A 23 8.87 -11.59 1.02
C LYS A 23 7.50 -12.22 0.77
N LEU A 24 6.41 -11.54 1.13
CA LEU A 24 5.04 -12.02 0.93
C LEU A 24 4.66 -12.08 -0.55
N LEU A 25 5.13 -11.12 -1.36
CA LEU A 25 4.98 -11.17 -2.81
C LEU A 25 5.68 -12.39 -3.39
N ASN A 26 6.84 -12.79 -2.83
CA ASN A 26 7.57 -13.99 -3.19
C ASN A 26 7.84 -14.08 -4.70
N GLY A 27 8.29 -12.97 -5.30
CA GLY A 27 8.57 -12.87 -6.74
C GLY A 27 7.34 -12.80 -7.65
N ARG A 28 6.11 -12.83 -7.12
CA ARG A 28 4.88 -12.70 -7.91
C ARG A 28 4.60 -11.23 -8.20
N LYS A 29 4.19 -10.94 -9.44
CA LYS A 29 3.71 -9.63 -9.82
C LYS A 29 2.33 -9.37 -9.21
N VAL A 30 2.09 -8.13 -8.80
CA VAL A 30 0.75 -7.69 -8.39
C VAL A 30 -0.16 -7.63 -9.61
N LYS A 31 -1.42 -8.00 -9.41
CA LYS A 31 -2.48 -7.93 -10.43
C LYS A 31 -3.43 -6.77 -10.21
N ARG A 32 -3.39 -6.18 -9.02
CA ARG A 32 -4.15 -4.99 -8.61
C ARG A 32 -3.20 -3.86 -8.28
N GLU A 33 -3.74 -2.65 -8.10
CA GLU A 33 -2.94 -1.51 -7.68
C GLU A 33 -2.45 -1.71 -6.24
N LEU A 34 -1.13 -1.82 -6.04
CA LEU A 34 -0.49 -1.91 -4.74
C LEU A 34 0.34 -0.67 -4.48
N TRP A 35 -0.08 0.16 -3.53
CA TRP A 35 0.61 1.38 -3.14
C TRP A 35 1.23 1.24 -1.78
N ILE A 36 2.52 1.54 -1.70
CA ILE A 36 3.31 1.44 -0.49
C ILE A 36 3.83 2.84 -0.18
N PHE A 37 3.51 3.35 1.00
CA PHE A 37 3.89 4.69 1.42
C PHE A 37 5.00 4.57 2.46
N THR A 38 6.14 5.22 2.23
CA THR A 38 7.28 5.22 3.15
C THR A 38 7.94 6.60 3.21
N SER A 39 8.91 6.80 4.09
CA SER A 39 9.66 8.05 4.18
C SER A 39 10.78 8.08 3.14
N ARG A 40 11.23 9.29 2.74
CA ARG A 40 12.42 9.45 1.87
C ARG A 40 13.64 8.74 2.41
N PHE A 41 13.86 8.83 3.73
CA PHE A 41 14.99 8.23 4.41
C PHE A 41 14.97 6.71 4.24
N VAL A 42 13.85 6.05 4.61
CA VAL A 42 13.70 4.59 4.50
C VAL A 42 13.79 4.12 3.05
N ALA A 43 13.19 4.85 2.10
CA ALA A 43 13.29 4.54 0.67
C ALA A 43 14.74 4.60 0.17
N SER A 44 15.53 5.57 0.64
CA SER A 44 16.93 5.72 0.24
C SER A 44 17.81 4.60 0.82
N GLU A 45 17.64 4.24 2.09
CA GLU A 45 18.36 3.14 2.74
C GLU A 45 17.96 1.76 2.21
N SER A 46 16.73 1.65 1.69
CA SER A 46 16.13 0.41 1.20
C SER A 46 16.00 0.37 -0.32
N ARG A 47 16.85 1.12 -1.05
CA ARG A 47 16.72 1.33 -2.49
C ARG A 47 16.55 0.03 -3.29
N LYS A 48 17.34 -1.01 -2.98
CA LYS A 48 17.23 -2.31 -3.67
C LYS A 48 15.86 -2.98 -3.44
N ILE A 49 15.34 -2.92 -2.22
CA ILE A 49 14.02 -3.48 -1.86
C ILE A 49 12.93 -2.71 -2.61
N VAL A 50 13.02 -1.38 -2.66
CA VAL A 50 12.09 -0.52 -3.40
C VAL A 50 12.10 -0.87 -4.90
N GLU A 51 13.28 -0.99 -5.51
CA GLU A 51 13.42 -1.35 -6.92
C GLU A 51 12.84 -2.74 -7.22
N GLU A 52 12.98 -3.72 -6.31
CA GLU A 52 12.38 -5.04 -6.46
C GLU A 52 10.85 -5.01 -6.33
N LEU A 53 10.31 -4.26 -5.36
CA LEU A 53 8.87 -4.05 -5.22
C LEU A 53 8.27 -3.41 -6.49
N GLU A 54 8.94 -2.39 -7.03
CA GLU A 54 8.52 -1.71 -8.27
C GLU A 54 8.59 -2.65 -9.49
N LYS A 55 9.60 -3.54 -9.58
CA LYS A 55 9.66 -4.58 -10.63
C LYS A 55 8.50 -5.58 -10.55
N LEU A 56 7.96 -5.82 -9.36
CA LEU A 56 6.78 -6.65 -9.15
C LEU A 56 5.46 -5.89 -9.41
N GLY A 57 5.53 -4.61 -9.77
CA GLY A 57 4.37 -3.78 -10.12
C GLY A 57 3.80 -2.95 -8.97
N ALA A 58 4.41 -3.00 -7.78
CA ALA A 58 4.01 -2.10 -6.69
C ALA A 58 4.46 -0.66 -6.97
N LYS A 59 3.76 0.33 -6.41
CA LYS A 59 4.13 1.74 -6.49
C LYS A 59 4.56 2.24 -5.12
N VAL A 60 5.80 2.72 -5.01
CA VAL A 60 6.37 3.20 -3.74
C VAL A 60 6.37 4.72 -3.69
N PHE A 61 5.48 5.28 -2.87
CA PHE A 61 5.31 6.71 -2.67
C PHE A 61 6.11 7.22 -1.47
N ARG A 62 6.60 8.46 -1.59
CA ARG A 62 7.43 9.16 -0.61
C ARG A 62 6.79 10.50 -0.28
N ASP A 63 6.95 10.97 0.96
CA ASP A 63 6.50 12.29 1.45
C ASP A 63 4.99 12.59 1.33
N THR A 64 4.19 11.55 1.15
CA THR A 64 2.74 11.68 1.07
C THR A 64 2.10 10.49 1.77
N CYS A 65 0.79 10.57 1.97
CA CYS A 65 -0.02 9.53 2.59
C CYS A 65 -1.26 9.29 1.73
N MET A 66 -1.73 8.06 1.66
CA MET A 66 -2.97 7.72 0.92
C MET A 66 -4.15 8.60 1.35
N VAL A 67 -4.25 8.98 2.62
CA VAL A 67 -5.35 9.79 3.15
C VAL A 67 -5.42 11.18 2.51
N VAL A 68 -4.27 11.77 2.17
CA VAL A 68 -4.20 13.14 1.61
C VAL A 68 -4.22 13.16 0.10
N SER A 69 -4.17 12.01 -0.56
CA SER A 69 -4.16 11.93 -2.01
C SER A 69 -5.58 11.82 -2.60
N PRO A 70 -6.05 12.76 -3.43
CA PRO A 70 -7.39 12.70 -4.03
C PRO A 70 -7.57 11.57 -5.05
N ILE A 71 -6.46 11.01 -5.53
CA ILE A 71 -6.47 9.94 -6.52
C ILE A 71 -7.14 8.66 -6.00
N THR A 72 -7.24 8.46 -4.68
CA THR A 72 -7.93 7.29 -4.10
C THR A 72 -9.43 7.29 -4.40
N GLU A 73 -10.01 8.44 -4.75
CA GLU A 73 -11.44 8.60 -5.10
C GLU A 73 -11.79 7.95 -6.45
N LYS A 74 -10.78 7.60 -7.26
CA LYS A 74 -10.98 6.89 -8.53
C LYS A 74 -11.20 5.39 -8.38
N PHE A 75 -10.96 4.88 -7.17
CA PHE A 75 -11.08 3.46 -6.85
C PHE A 75 -12.43 3.20 -6.20
N SER A 76 -12.99 2.04 -6.47
CA SER A 76 -14.26 1.61 -5.86
C SER A 76 -14.06 1.20 -4.41
N CYS A 77 -12.94 0.53 -4.10
CA CYS A 77 -12.68 -0.02 -2.78
C CYS A 77 -11.18 -0.05 -2.47
N VAL A 78 -10.79 0.63 -1.39
CA VAL A 78 -9.40 0.69 -0.94
C VAL A 78 -9.19 -0.25 0.23
N MET A 79 -8.29 -1.23 0.12
CA MET A 79 -7.87 -2.06 1.24
C MET A 79 -6.67 -1.42 1.95
N VAL A 80 -6.72 -1.34 3.28
CA VAL A 80 -5.67 -0.74 4.12
C VAL A 80 -5.33 -1.60 5.32
N ASN A 81 -4.10 -1.46 5.82
CA ASN A 81 -3.60 -2.17 7.00
C ASN A 81 -3.43 -1.26 8.23
N SER A 82 -4.03 -0.06 8.22
CA SER A 82 -3.88 0.94 9.29
C SER A 82 -5.23 1.50 9.73
N GLY A 83 -5.45 1.55 11.04
CA GLY A 83 -6.64 2.14 11.64
C GLY A 83 -6.81 3.64 11.30
N LYS A 84 -5.70 4.37 11.10
CA LYS A 84 -5.76 5.77 10.65
C LYS A 84 -6.32 5.86 9.24
N ALA A 85 -5.88 5.02 8.33
CA ALA A 85 -6.39 5.03 6.96
C ALA A 85 -7.87 4.60 6.93
N LEU A 86 -8.23 3.58 7.71
CA LEU A 86 -9.61 3.11 7.87
C LEU A 86 -10.56 4.21 8.35
N GLU A 87 -10.13 5.03 9.30
CA GLU A 87 -10.94 6.11 9.87
C GLU A 87 -11.09 7.31 8.91
N TYR A 88 -10.01 7.71 8.23
CA TYR A 88 -10.00 8.96 7.46
C TYR A 88 -10.40 8.80 5.99
N LEU A 89 -10.09 7.68 5.32
CA LEU A 89 -10.38 7.53 3.89
C LEU A 89 -11.88 7.59 3.58
N PRO A 90 -12.78 6.88 4.31
CA PRO A 90 -14.21 6.96 4.02
C PRO A 90 -14.74 8.38 4.22
N LYS A 91 -14.29 9.05 5.29
CA LYS A 91 -14.75 10.40 5.66
C LYS A 91 -14.26 11.49 4.72
N LYS A 92 -12.99 11.42 4.29
CA LYS A 92 -12.35 12.47 3.48
C LYS A 92 -12.49 12.25 1.98
N ARG A 93 -12.59 10.99 1.54
CA ARG A 93 -12.54 10.60 0.12
C ARG A 93 -13.80 9.92 -0.38
N LYS A 94 -14.78 9.65 0.50
CA LYS A 94 -16.06 9.02 0.13
C LYS A 94 -15.87 7.71 -0.67
N VAL A 95 -14.85 6.94 -0.32
CA VAL A 95 -14.52 5.64 -0.92
C VAL A 95 -14.83 4.53 0.07
N GLU A 96 -15.24 3.36 -0.41
CA GLU A 96 -15.35 2.18 0.45
C GLU A 96 -13.96 1.71 0.88
N VAL A 97 -13.86 1.26 2.13
CA VAL A 97 -12.58 0.82 2.69
C VAL A 97 -12.72 -0.55 3.31
N ALA A 98 -11.81 -1.44 2.91
CA ALA A 98 -11.60 -2.72 3.56
C ALA A 98 -10.39 -2.64 4.48
N PHE A 99 -10.45 -3.32 5.62
CA PHE A 99 -9.33 -3.44 6.54
C PHE A 99 -8.88 -4.89 6.62
N GLY A 100 -7.57 -5.12 6.66
CA GLY A 100 -7.01 -6.46 6.83
C GLY A 100 -5.57 -6.45 7.30
N SER A 101 -5.06 -7.64 7.59
CA SER A 101 -3.64 -7.82 7.90
C SER A 101 -2.75 -7.47 6.70
N LEU A 102 -1.45 -7.33 6.92
CA LEU A 102 -0.51 -7.14 5.83
C LEU A 102 -0.56 -8.32 4.85
N GLU A 103 -0.64 -9.53 5.39
CA GLU A 103 -0.75 -10.78 4.65
C GLU A 103 -2.00 -10.82 3.76
N ASP A 104 -3.15 -10.39 4.29
CA ASP A 104 -4.40 -10.31 3.53
C ASP A 104 -4.31 -9.25 2.42
N CYS A 105 -3.71 -8.09 2.72
CA CYS A 105 -3.48 -7.04 1.73
C CYS A 105 -2.62 -7.56 0.56
N ILE A 106 -1.55 -8.30 0.86
CA ILE A 106 -0.68 -8.87 -0.18
C ILE A 106 -1.36 -10.01 -0.93
N ARG A 107 -2.16 -10.86 -0.26
CA ARG A 107 -3.00 -11.87 -0.95
C ARG A 107 -3.97 -11.22 -1.92
N MET A 108 -4.62 -10.13 -1.54
CA MET A 108 -5.52 -9.39 -2.41
C MET A 108 -4.78 -8.76 -3.60
N ALA A 109 -3.58 -8.21 -3.37
CA ALA A 109 -2.80 -7.57 -4.43
C ALA A 109 -2.36 -8.54 -5.55
N ILE A 110 -2.20 -9.84 -5.26
CA ILE A 110 -1.72 -10.86 -6.20
C ILE A 110 -2.82 -11.79 -6.73
N SER A 111 -4.02 -11.75 -6.16
CA SER A 111 -5.17 -12.57 -6.59
C SER A 111 -5.75 -12.03 -7.88
#